data_AF-A0A075HWY6-F1
#
_entry.id   AF-A0A075HWY6-F1
#
_cell.length_a   1.000
_cell.length_b   1.000
_cell.length_c   1.000
_cell.angle_alpha   90.00
_cell.angle_beta   90.00
_cell.angle_gamma   90.00
#
_symmetry.space_group_name_H-M   'P 1'
#
loop_
_entity.id
_entity.type
_entity.pdbx_description
1 polymer ?
#
loop_
_entity_poly.entity_id
_entity_poly.type
_entity_poly.pdbx_seq_one_letter_code
_entity_poly.pdbx_strand_id
1 'polypeptide(L)'
;MNYPVLIIFAVLIFGLNTAYGLPPPPPTNFVVTITDESNQPIQMPISLQITEILDGETLLSYGIDLFENPQTVSAGWYAPSKAENTEIHIVAVKQGYANSDEFVFTVTAQTPTEGKLFDHTFVLSTDETSKVIEKEFKVTSNDKSYTLTTKSSSNVESIQFIEKENSVLMVLDEDSATGFTDLSFPTSLFSPPFRTLLDDVTVFPSEEKTGKTTVLHFEYSNGLHTVRVVSQAATTTTEGNLESEFEVKTVKEESETTTTTTTTTTTTDEKGGGCLIATAAFGSEMAPQVQFLRELRDNTVLQTESGTSFMAGFNQFYYSFSPYIADYERENPAFKEAVKLTVTPLLASLTLLNYVDIDSESEMLGYGIGVILLNIGMYFVAPAVVIMAVRKRI
;
A
#
# COMPACT_ATOMS: atom_id res chain seq x y z
N MET A 1 35.25 34.46 -0.13
CA MET A 1 35.32 33.32 0.82
C MET A 1 33.90 32.84 1.06
N ASN A 2 33.72 31.51 1.10
CA ASN A 2 32.49 30.73 1.25
C ASN A 2 31.61 30.47 0.01
N TYR A 3 32.11 29.58 -0.85
CA TYR A 3 31.34 28.81 -1.85
C TYR A 3 30.90 27.38 -1.43
N PRO A 4 30.90 26.94 -0.14
CA PRO A 4 30.76 25.52 0.15
C PRO A 4 29.33 25.03 -0.10
N VAL A 5 28.26 25.80 0.16
CA VAL A 5 26.89 25.22 0.14
C VAL A 5 26.41 24.86 -1.28
N LEU A 6 26.76 25.65 -2.29
CA LEU A 6 26.32 25.44 -3.68
C LEU A 6 27.22 24.42 -4.43
N ILE A 7 28.50 24.36 -4.06
CA ILE A 7 29.39 23.27 -4.48
C ILE A 7 29.01 21.99 -3.76
N ILE A 8 28.61 22.02 -2.49
CA ILE A 8 28.08 20.85 -1.76
C ILE A 8 26.81 20.35 -2.44
N PHE A 9 25.91 21.22 -2.92
CA PHE A 9 24.70 20.79 -3.63
C PHE A 9 24.97 20.18 -5.01
N ALA A 10 25.89 20.77 -5.78
CA ALA A 10 26.34 20.18 -7.04
C ALA A 10 27.21 18.93 -6.82
N VAL A 11 27.97 18.83 -5.73
CA VAL A 11 28.81 17.68 -5.35
C VAL A 11 27.99 16.64 -4.55
N LEU A 12 26.77 16.92 -4.12
CA LEU A 12 25.86 15.89 -3.62
C LEU A 12 25.03 15.29 -4.76
N ILE A 13 24.63 16.10 -5.74
CA ILE A 13 23.93 15.61 -6.93
C ILE A 13 24.93 15.01 -7.96
N PHE A 14 26.14 15.55 -8.09
CA PHE A 14 27.21 15.03 -8.97
C PHE A 14 28.39 14.34 -8.25
N GLY A 15 28.64 14.58 -6.96
CA GLY A 15 29.79 13.98 -6.25
C GLY A 15 29.45 12.74 -5.42
N LEU A 16 28.16 12.42 -5.21
CA LEU A 16 27.75 11.02 -5.00
C LEU A 16 28.03 10.19 -6.28
N ASN A 17 28.15 10.85 -7.44
CA ASN A 17 28.53 10.23 -8.71
C ASN A 17 30.06 10.12 -8.91
N THR A 18 30.92 10.79 -8.14
CA THR A 18 32.39 10.73 -8.36
C THR A 18 33.13 9.76 -7.45
N ALA A 19 32.51 9.24 -6.38
CA ALA A 19 33.05 8.07 -5.67
C ALA A 19 32.77 6.76 -6.42
N TYR A 20 31.77 6.76 -7.30
CA TYR A 20 31.39 5.65 -8.16
C TYR A 20 31.34 6.12 -9.61
N GLY A 21 32.49 6.56 -10.14
CA GLY A 21 32.68 6.90 -11.56
C GLY A 21 32.63 5.69 -12.50
N LEU A 22 32.04 4.58 -12.08
CA LEU A 22 31.62 3.51 -12.96
C LEU A 22 30.12 3.73 -13.21
N PRO A 23 29.65 3.65 -14.47
CA PRO A 23 28.21 3.56 -14.70
C PRO A 23 27.64 2.49 -13.78
N PRO A 24 26.41 2.65 -13.24
CA PRO A 24 25.79 1.56 -12.49
C PRO A 24 25.95 0.29 -13.32
N PRO A 25 26.47 -0.82 -12.75
CA PRO A 25 26.71 -2.03 -13.50
C PRO A 25 25.41 -2.33 -14.26
N PRO A 26 25.47 -2.54 -15.58
CA PRO A 26 24.27 -2.63 -16.39
C PRO A 26 23.37 -3.72 -15.81
N PRO A 27 22.06 -3.46 -15.74
CA PRO A 27 21.15 -4.29 -14.98
C PRO A 27 21.23 -5.73 -15.50
N THR A 28 21.34 -6.65 -14.57
CA THR A 28 21.16 -8.06 -14.84
C THR A 28 19.66 -8.34 -14.87
N ASN A 29 19.22 -9.02 -15.91
CA ASN A 29 17.82 -9.29 -16.18
C ASN A 29 17.54 -10.78 -16.11
N PHE A 30 16.36 -11.14 -15.64
CA PHE A 30 15.82 -12.48 -15.82
C PHE A 30 14.48 -12.39 -16.55
N VAL A 31 14.16 -13.43 -17.31
CA VAL A 31 12.89 -13.50 -18.04
C VAL A 31 12.00 -14.48 -17.31
N VAL A 32 10.79 -14.03 -16.97
CA VAL A 32 9.79 -14.85 -16.31
C VAL A 32 8.63 -15.09 -17.24
N THR A 33 8.25 -16.36 -17.34
CA THR A 33 7.02 -16.81 -18.00
C THR A 33 6.10 -17.40 -16.94
N ILE A 34 4.81 -17.11 -17.02
CA ILE A 34 3.82 -17.70 -16.09
C ILE A 34 2.82 -18.55 -16.87
N THR A 35 2.61 -19.80 -16.45
CA THR A 35 1.63 -20.69 -17.09
C THR A 35 0.77 -21.42 -16.06
N ASP A 36 -0.34 -22.00 -16.52
CA ASP A 36 -1.07 -23.03 -15.77
C ASP A 36 -0.44 -24.42 -15.97
N GLU A 37 -1.00 -25.45 -15.31
CA GLU A 37 -0.59 -26.85 -15.45
C GLU A 37 -0.73 -27.43 -16.88
N SER A 38 -1.47 -26.75 -17.76
CA SER A 38 -1.66 -27.11 -19.18
C SER A 38 -0.74 -26.31 -20.12
N ASN A 39 0.27 -25.61 -19.58
CA ASN A 39 1.18 -24.72 -20.30
C ASN A 39 0.46 -23.56 -21.04
N GLN A 40 -0.74 -23.16 -20.62
CA GLN A 40 -1.40 -21.98 -21.14
C GLN A 40 -0.98 -20.74 -20.33
N PRO A 41 -0.84 -19.57 -20.98
CA PRO A 41 -0.49 -18.33 -20.28
C PRO A 41 -1.63 -17.88 -19.37
N ILE A 42 -1.30 -17.47 -18.16
CA ILE A 42 -2.26 -16.92 -17.19
C ILE A 42 -2.39 -15.41 -17.38
N GLN A 43 -3.59 -14.87 -17.13
CA GLN A 43 -3.88 -13.44 -17.20
C GLN A 43 -3.04 -12.64 -16.20
N MET A 44 -2.57 -11.45 -16.57
CA MET A 44 -1.83 -10.52 -15.71
C MET A 44 -2.77 -9.56 -14.96
N PRO A 45 -2.40 -8.96 -13.80
CA PRO A 45 -1.09 -9.01 -13.15
C PRO A 45 -0.87 -10.26 -12.27
N ILE A 46 0.41 -10.55 -12.00
CA ILE A 46 0.90 -11.64 -11.14
C ILE A 46 2.07 -11.10 -10.32
N SER A 47 2.17 -11.46 -9.04
CA SER A 47 3.27 -10.98 -8.19
C SER A 47 4.32 -12.07 -8.00
N LEU A 48 5.59 -11.72 -8.07
CA LEU A 48 6.70 -12.57 -7.65
C LEU A 48 7.10 -12.17 -6.23
N GLN A 49 7.02 -13.11 -5.30
CA GLN A 49 7.59 -12.96 -3.97
C GLN A 49 9.04 -13.45 -4.01
N ILE A 50 9.97 -12.56 -3.70
CA ILE A 50 11.42 -12.83 -3.74
C ILE A 50 11.97 -12.71 -2.32
N THR A 51 12.76 -13.70 -1.89
CA THR A 51 13.50 -13.70 -0.63
C THR A 51 14.96 -14.03 -0.89
N GLU A 52 15.86 -13.17 -0.43
CA GLU A 52 17.31 -13.36 -0.52
C GLU A 52 17.84 -13.83 0.82
N ILE A 53 18.59 -14.93 0.81
CA ILE A 53 19.18 -15.56 1.98
C ILE A 53 20.68 -15.69 1.75
N LEU A 54 21.51 -15.25 2.69
CA LEU A 54 22.95 -15.45 2.66
C LEU A 54 23.36 -16.22 3.90
N ASP A 55 24.01 -17.37 3.69
CA ASP A 55 24.49 -18.24 4.78
C ASP A 55 23.39 -18.61 5.80
N GLY A 56 22.14 -18.71 5.34
CA GLY A 56 20.97 -19.05 6.16
C GLY A 56 20.30 -17.86 6.86
N GLU A 57 20.81 -16.64 6.70
CA GLU A 57 20.17 -15.41 7.20
C GLU A 57 19.44 -14.69 6.07
N THR A 58 18.17 -14.35 6.30
CA THR A 58 17.38 -13.55 5.35
C THR A 58 17.94 -12.13 5.27
N LEU A 59 18.41 -11.74 4.08
CA LEU A 59 18.88 -10.39 3.79
C LEU A 59 17.72 -9.44 3.51
N LEU A 60 16.80 -9.86 2.62
CA LEU A 60 15.71 -9.04 2.13
C LEU A 60 14.60 -9.94 1.57
N SER A 61 13.35 -9.57 1.80
CA SER A 61 12.21 -10.09 1.04
C SER A 61 11.48 -8.94 0.37
N TYR A 62 10.94 -9.11 -0.83
CA TYR A 62 10.18 -8.09 -1.57
C TYR A 62 9.33 -8.70 -2.69
N GLY A 63 8.33 -7.94 -3.16
CA GLY A 63 7.44 -8.33 -4.24
C GLY A 63 7.74 -7.59 -5.55
N ILE A 64 7.57 -8.25 -6.70
CA ILE A 64 7.59 -7.62 -8.03
C ILE A 64 6.31 -7.99 -8.78
N ASP A 65 5.54 -6.98 -9.19
CA ASP A 65 4.38 -7.21 -10.04
C ASP A 65 4.78 -7.34 -11.51
N LEU A 66 4.23 -8.36 -12.15
CA LEU A 66 4.33 -8.66 -13.56
C LEU A 66 3.05 -8.22 -14.26
N PHE A 67 3.19 -7.45 -15.33
CA PHE A 67 2.09 -6.91 -16.15
C PHE A 67 2.06 -7.50 -17.57
N GLU A 68 3.15 -8.14 -18.00
CA GLU A 68 3.29 -8.77 -19.31
C GLU A 68 3.74 -10.23 -19.17
N ASN A 69 3.40 -11.10 -20.12
CA ASN A 69 3.79 -12.51 -20.08
C ASN A 69 4.28 -12.97 -21.47
N PRO A 70 5.57 -13.29 -21.63
CA PRO A 70 6.64 -13.22 -20.64
C PRO A 70 7.08 -11.78 -20.33
N GLN A 71 7.61 -11.53 -19.13
CA GLN A 71 8.17 -10.23 -18.74
C GLN A 71 9.67 -10.35 -18.45
N THR A 72 10.43 -9.36 -18.92
CA THR A 72 11.83 -9.17 -18.52
C THR A 72 11.86 -8.33 -17.25
N VAL A 73 12.45 -8.88 -16.20
CA VAL A 73 12.59 -8.22 -14.90
C VAL A 73 14.04 -7.83 -14.70
N SER A 74 14.27 -6.54 -14.43
CA SER A 74 15.58 -6.04 -14.01
C SER A 74 15.79 -6.39 -12.54
N ALA A 75 16.77 -7.24 -12.25
CA ALA A 75 17.14 -7.53 -10.87
C ALA A 75 17.93 -6.33 -10.30
N GLY A 76 17.38 -5.69 -9.27
CA GLY A 76 18.05 -4.60 -8.55
C GLY A 76 19.12 -5.16 -7.63
N TRP A 77 20.32 -5.43 -8.15
CA TRP A 77 21.36 -6.09 -7.36
C TRP A 77 21.97 -5.14 -6.32
N TYR A 78 21.60 -5.31 -5.05
CA TYR A 78 22.31 -4.70 -3.93
C TYR A 78 23.59 -5.50 -3.61
N ALA A 79 24.57 -4.89 -2.95
CA ALA A 79 25.92 -5.48 -2.76
C ALA A 79 25.94 -6.88 -2.08
N PRO A 80 25.20 -7.15 -0.98
CA PRO A 80 25.10 -8.49 -0.39
C PRO A 80 24.28 -9.48 -1.22
N SER A 81 23.37 -9.01 -2.09
CA SER A 81 22.64 -9.86 -3.04
C SER A 81 23.57 -10.52 -4.07
N LYS A 82 24.78 -9.97 -4.27
CA LYS A 82 25.83 -10.50 -5.15
C LYS A 82 26.85 -11.39 -4.45
N ALA A 83 26.73 -11.57 -3.13
CA ALA A 83 27.68 -12.40 -2.40
C ALA A 83 27.59 -13.86 -2.90
N GLU A 84 28.75 -14.52 -2.96
CA GLU A 84 28.77 -15.95 -3.27
C GLU A 84 28.02 -16.71 -2.17
N ASN A 85 27.20 -17.69 -2.57
CA ASN A 85 26.25 -18.42 -1.72
C ASN A 85 24.98 -17.65 -1.30
N THR A 86 24.70 -16.47 -1.86
CA THR A 86 23.36 -15.88 -1.71
C THR A 86 22.35 -16.73 -2.49
N GLU A 87 21.31 -17.21 -1.83
CA GLU A 87 20.17 -17.92 -2.40
C GLU A 87 19.01 -16.93 -2.63
N ILE A 88 18.52 -16.86 -3.87
CA ILE A 88 17.37 -16.04 -4.26
C ILE A 88 16.19 -16.97 -4.47
N HIS A 89 15.30 -16.99 -3.50
CA HIS A 89 14.06 -17.76 -3.48
C HIS A 89 12.95 -16.96 -4.15
N ILE A 90 12.29 -17.52 -5.14
CA ILE A 90 11.26 -16.84 -5.92
C ILE A 90 10.03 -17.73 -6.00
N VAL A 91 8.88 -17.17 -5.66
CA VAL A 91 7.56 -17.82 -5.76
C VAL A 91 6.62 -16.90 -6.53
N ALA A 92 5.95 -17.41 -7.55
CA ALA A 92 4.87 -16.69 -8.21
C ALA A 92 3.57 -16.85 -7.42
N VAL A 93 2.88 -15.74 -7.25
CA VAL A 93 1.63 -15.63 -6.48
C VAL A 93 0.60 -14.89 -7.31
N LYS A 94 -0.59 -15.46 -7.40
CA LYS A 94 -1.75 -14.84 -8.04
C LYS A 94 -3.01 -15.19 -7.27
N GLN A 95 -3.84 -14.21 -6.99
CA GLN A 95 -5.14 -14.43 -6.36
C GLN A 95 -5.96 -15.47 -7.13
N GLY A 96 -6.52 -16.43 -6.39
CA GLY A 96 -7.29 -17.55 -6.92
C GLY A 96 -6.46 -18.71 -7.46
N TYR A 97 -5.13 -18.70 -7.38
CA TYR A 97 -4.27 -19.81 -7.81
C TYR A 97 -3.39 -20.24 -6.65
N ALA A 98 -3.06 -21.54 -6.59
CA ALA A 98 -2.06 -22.00 -5.65
C ALA A 98 -0.72 -21.36 -6.03
N ASN A 99 0.08 -21.00 -5.02
CA ASN A 99 1.43 -20.53 -5.23
C ASN A 99 2.21 -21.51 -6.11
N SER A 100 3.11 -20.98 -6.95
CA SER A 100 3.99 -21.84 -7.73
C SER A 100 4.94 -22.62 -6.82
N ASP A 101 5.55 -23.67 -7.37
CA ASP A 101 6.76 -24.22 -6.78
C ASP A 101 7.83 -23.12 -6.61
N GLU A 102 8.62 -23.25 -5.55
CA GLU A 102 9.72 -22.33 -5.27
C GLU A 102 10.87 -22.56 -6.25
N PHE A 103 11.33 -21.46 -6.87
CA PHE A 103 12.56 -21.43 -7.64
C PHE A 103 13.68 -20.81 -6.81
N VAL A 104 14.77 -21.55 -6.64
CA VAL A 104 15.95 -21.08 -5.91
C VAL A 104 17.10 -20.86 -6.89
N PHE A 105 17.61 -19.64 -6.94
CA PHE A 105 18.80 -19.28 -7.69
C PHE A 105 19.96 -18.96 -6.75
N THR A 106 21.01 -19.78 -6.80
CA THR A 106 22.22 -19.56 -5.98
C THR A 106 23.25 -18.74 -6.74
N VAL A 107 23.72 -17.66 -6.12
CA VAL A 107 24.81 -16.83 -6.65
C VAL A 107 26.14 -17.55 -6.47
N THR A 108 26.89 -17.66 -7.56
CA THR A 108 28.22 -18.29 -7.61
C THR A 108 29.25 -17.30 -8.15
N ALA A 109 30.54 -17.61 -8.02
CA ALA A 109 31.59 -16.84 -8.68
C ALA A 109 31.47 -16.74 -10.21
N GLN A 110 30.63 -17.57 -10.85
CA GLN A 110 30.40 -17.54 -12.31
C GLN A 110 29.12 -16.79 -12.70
N THR A 111 28.35 -16.30 -11.73
CA THR A 111 27.10 -15.60 -12.04
C THR A 111 27.39 -14.30 -12.79
N PRO A 112 26.73 -14.05 -13.96
CA PRO A 112 26.98 -12.85 -14.76
C PRO A 112 26.72 -11.57 -13.98
N THR A 113 27.61 -10.60 -14.13
CA THR A 113 27.45 -9.27 -13.52
C THR A 113 26.68 -8.28 -14.40
N GLU A 114 26.40 -8.68 -15.65
CA GLU A 114 25.73 -7.88 -16.68
C GLU A 114 24.91 -8.81 -17.61
N GLY A 115 23.76 -8.36 -18.09
CA GLY A 115 22.97 -9.09 -19.09
C GLY A 115 22.02 -10.12 -18.46
N LYS A 116 21.89 -11.30 -19.07
CA LYS A 116 20.87 -12.28 -18.67
C LYS A 116 21.35 -13.20 -17.54
N LEU A 117 20.52 -13.38 -16.51
CA LEU A 117 20.75 -14.30 -15.40
C LEU A 117 20.16 -15.68 -15.69
N PHE A 118 18.84 -15.75 -15.84
CA PHE A 118 18.11 -16.98 -16.08
C PHE A 118 16.80 -16.69 -16.81
N ASP A 119 16.26 -17.74 -17.43
CA ASP A 119 14.84 -17.79 -17.78
C ASP A 119 14.18 -18.81 -16.85
N HIS A 120 12.98 -18.50 -16.39
CA HIS A 120 12.19 -19.43 -15.61
C HIS A 120 10.72 -19.36 -15.98
N THR A 121 10.05 -20.52 -15.97
CA THR A 121 8.61 -20.62 -16.12
C THR A 121 8.02 -21.07 -14.79
N PHE A 122 7.25 -20.19 -14.14
CA PHE A 122 6.47 -20.58 -12.97
C PHE A 122 5.12 -21.14 -13.42
N VAL A 123 4.76 -22.28 -12.85
CA VAL A 123 3.46 -22.90 -13.04
C VAL A 123 2.60 -22.57 -11.82
N LEU A 124 1.51 -21.85 -12.02
CA LEU A 124 0.51 -21.63 -10.98
C LEU A 124 -0.59 -22.67 -11.16
N SER A 125 -0.84 -23.47 -10.12
CA SER A 125 -1.91 -24.46 -10.17
C SER A 125 -3.27 -23.78 -10.08
N THR A 126 -4.18 -24.16 -10.99
CA THR A 126 -5.60 -23.77 -10.91
C THR A 126 -6.36 -24.48 -9.79
N ASP A 127 -5.73 -25.38 -9.03
CA ASP A 127 -6.41 -26.13 -7.97
C ASP A 127 -7.05 -25.23 -6.89
N GLU A 128 -6.50 -24.02 -6.62
CA GLU A 128 -7.14 -23.03 -5.74
C GLU A 128 -8.27 -22.20 -6.40
N THR A 129 -8.42 -22.18 -7.73
CA THR A 129 -9.60 -21.55 -8.37
C THR A 129 -10.89 -22.33 -8.07
N SER A 130 -10.76 -23.52 -7.47
CA SER A 130 -11.86 -24.31 -6.93
C SER A 130 -12.48 -23.75 -5.63
N LYS A 131 -11.87 -22.71 -5.02
CA LYS A 131 -12.32 -22.14 -3.72
C LYS A 131 -13.28 -20.96 -3.83
N VAL A 132 -13.60 -20.43 -5.01
CA VAL A 132 -14.64 -19.39 -5.11
C VAL A 132 -16.00 -20.04 -4.93
N ILE A 133 -16.51 -20.01 -3.70
CA ILE A 133 -17.75 -20.65 -3.34
C ILE A 133 -18.87 -19.62 -3.41
N GLU A 134 -19.87 -19.90 -4.26
CA GLU A 134 -21.13 -19.19 -4.23
C GLU A 134 -22.07 -19.89 -3.24
N LYS A 135 -22.52 -19.19 -2.20
CA LYS A 135 -23.51 -19.69 -1.23
C LYS A 135 -24.71 -18.76 -1.19
N GLU A 136 -25.90 -19.36 -1.13
CA GLU A 136 -27.14 -18.66 -0.88
C GLU A 136 -27.60 -18.88 0.56
N PHE A 137 -28.06 -17.80 1.19
CA PHE A 137 -28.56 -17.81 2.54
C PHE A 137 -29.94 -17.16 2.60
N LYS A 138 -30.90 -17.87 3.19
CA LYS A 138 -32.24 -17.35 3.39
C LYS A 138 -32.34 -16.71 4.75
N VAL A 139 -32.64 -15.42 4.78
CA VAL A 139 -32.93 -14.68 6.01
C VAL A 139 -34.39 -14.23 6.02
N THR A 140 -34.93 -14.01 7.21
CA THR A 140 -36.31 -13.53 7.40
C THR A 140 -36.28 -12.19 8.11
N SER A 141 -37.08 -11.24 7.62
CA SER A 141 -37.30 -9.92 8.21
C SER A 141 -38.75 -9.52 8.00
N ASN A 142 -39.46 -9.08 9.04
CA ASN A 142 -40.89 -8.73 8.98
C ASN A 142 -41.77 -9.77 8.26
N ASP A 143 -41.63 -11.05 8.62
CA ASP A 143 -42.34 -12.20 8.00
C ASP A 143 -42.11 -12.40 6.49
N LYS A 144 -41.11 -11.73 5.91
CA LYS A 144 -40.69 -11.88 4.51
C LYS A 144 -39.33 -12.57 4.43
N SER A 145 -39.21 -13.52 3.51
CA SER A 145 -37.95 -14.19 3.22
C SER A 145 -37.17 -13.43 2.16
N TYR A 146 -35.88 -13.26 2.41
CA TYR A 146 -34.93 -12.65 1.50
C TYR A 146 -33.75 -13.60 1.28
N THR A 147 -33.15 -13.55 0.09
CA THR A 147 -31.95 -14.31 -0.26
C THR A 147 -30.75 -13.37 -0.24
N LEU A 148 -29.72 -13.74 0.50
CA LEU A 148 -28.39 -13.15 0.44
C LEU A 148 -27.50 -14.14 -0.31
N THR A 149 -26.66 -13.64 -1.20
CA THR A 149 -25.71 -14.46 -1.94
C THR A 149 -24.30 -13.98 -1.63
N THR A 150 -23.41 -14.92 -1.35
CA THR A 150 -21.98 -14.64 -1.19
C THR A 150 -21.21 -15.26 -2.33
N LYS A 151 -20.27 -14.53 -2.91
CA LYS A 151 -19.24 -15.09 -3.78
C LYS A 151 -17.89 -14.81 -3.12
N SER A 152 -17.28 -15.85 -2.56
CA SER A 152 -16.17 -15.70 -1.62
C SER A 152 -15.02 -16.63 -1.99
N SER A 153 -13.77 -16.18 -1.86
CA SER A 153 -12.60 -17.07 -1.89
C SER A 153 -12.45 -17.88 -0.60
N SER A 154 -13.11 -17.44 0.46
CA SER A 154 -13.03 -17.97 1.82
C SER A 154 -14.20 -18.89 2.12
N ASN A 155 -14.09 -19.69 3.18
CA ASN A 155 -15.24 -20.42 3.67
C ASN A 155 -16.18 -19.49 4.44
N VAL A 156 -17.36 -19.23 3.88
CA VAL A 156 -18.43 -18.52 4.60
C VAL A 156 -19.08 -19.47 5.61
N GLU A 157 -18.73 -19.35 6.89
CA GLU A 157 -19.23 -20.21 7.95
C GLU A 157 -20.70 -19.94 8.28
N SER A 158 -21.06 -18.66 8.38
CA SER A 158 -22.44 -18.26 8.67
C SER A 158 -22.74 -16.85 8.19
N ILE A 159 -24.01 -16.60 7.94
CA ILE A 159 -24.55 -15.25 7.78
C ILE A 159 -25.88 -15.15 8.52
N GLN A 160 -26.10 -14.01 9.19
CA GLN A 160 -27.29 -13.76 9.97
C GLN A 160 -27.77 -12.33 9.72
N PHE A 161 -29.09 -12.16 9.62
CA PHE A 161 -29.71 -10.85 9.63
C PHE A 161 -30.27 -10.58 11.04
N ILE A 162 -29.77 -9.53 11.69
CA ILE A 162 -30.14 -9.11 13.04
C ILE A 162 -31.11 -7.94 12.91
N GLU A 163 -32.41 -8.24 12.95
CA GLU A 163 -33.49 -7.28 12.67
C GLU A 163 -33.49 -6.08 13.63
N LYS A 164 -33.26 -6.31 14.93
CA LYS A 164 -33.22 -5.23 15.95
C LYS A 164 -32.15 -4.18 15.69
N GLU A 165 -31.05 -4.61 15.08
CA GLU A 165 -29.89 -3.76 14.83
C GLU A 165 -29.83 -3.32 13.37
N ASN A 166 -30.81 -3.75 12.55
CA ASN A 166 -30.82 -3.61 11.10
C ASN A 166 -29.42 -3.88 10.56
N SER A 167 -28.93 -5.11 10.74
CA SER A 167 -27.56 -5.46 10.38
C SER A 167 -27.42 -6.88 9.85
N VAL A 168 -26.46 -7.08 8.97
CA VAL A 168 -26.00 -8.40 8.52
C VAL A 168 -24.68 -8.70 9.22
N LEU A 169 -24.58 -9.87 9.82
CA LEU A 169 -23.36 -10.41 10.43
C LEU A 169 -22.92 -11.63 9.64
N MET A 170 -21.66 -11.67 9.22
CA MET A 170 -21.07 -12.75 8.45
C MET A 170 -19.76 -13.18 9.11
N VAL A 171 -19.51 -14.49 9.15
CA VAL A 171 -18.26 -15.09 9.64
C VAL A 171 -17.57 -15.80 8.49
N LEU A 172 -16.29 -15.50 8.31
CA LEU A 172 -15.45 -15.90 7.18
C LEU A 172 -14.19 -16.57 7.73
N ASP A 173 -13.80 -17.72 7.17
CA ASP A 173 -12.54 -18.40 7.48
C ASP A 173 -11.69 -18.44 6.20
N GLU A 174 -10.62 -17.65 6.18
CA GLU A 174 -9.69 -17.49 5.06
C GLU A 174 -8.40 -18.27 5.31
N ASP A 175 -8.11 -19.23 4.45
CA ASP A 175 -6.97 -20.14 4.56
C ASP A 175 -5.80 -19.77 3.63
N SER A 176 -5.99 -18.81 2.73
CA SER A 176 -4.98 -18.18 1.88
C SER A 176 -4.47 -16.86 2.48
N ALA A 177 -3.38 -16.31 1.93
CA ALA A 177 -2.74 -15.09 2.45
C ALA A 177 -3.66 -13.86 2.43
N THR A 178 -4.55 -13.79 1.43
CA THR A 178 -5.54 -12.74 1.23
C THR A 178 -6.85 -13.36 0.76
N GLY A 179 -7.97 -12.85 1.23
CA GLY A 179 -9.32 -13.27 0.88
C GLY A 179 -10.19 -12.14 0.36
N PHE A 180 -11.23 -12.51 -0.38
CA PHE A 180 -12.30 -11.58 -0.76
C PHE A 180 -13.68 -12.18 -0.55
N THR A 181 -14.68 -11.33 -0.37
CA THR A 181 -16.09 -11.73 -0.41
C THR A 181 -16.98 -10.65 -0.96
N ASP A 182 -17.74 -11.01 -1.99
CA ASP A 182 -18.90 -10.25 -2.42
C ASP A 182 -20.10 -10.65 -1.57
N LEU A 183 -20.72 -9.68 -0.91
CA LEU A 183 -22.01 -9.86 -0.23
C LEU A 183 -23.11 -9.16 -1.04
N SER A 184 -24.00 -9.97 -1.61
CA SER A 184 -25.13 -9.51 -2.43
C SER A 184 -26.45 -9.64 -1.68
N PHE A 185 -27.24 -8.57 -1.64
CA PHE A 185 -28.54 -8.54 -0.97
C PHE A 185 -29.55 -7.60 -1.64
N PRO A 186 -30.86 -7.88 -1.52
CA PRO A 186 -31.88 -7.02 -2.07
C PRO A 186 -32.01 -5.72 -1.25
N THR A 187 -32.06 -4.59 -1.96
CA THR A 187 -32.27 -3.24 -1.39
C THR A 187 -33.56 -3.08 -0.57
N SER A 188 -34.52 -3.99 -0.73
CA SER A 188 -35.77 -4.05 0.05
C SER A 188 -35.65 -4.75 1.41
N LEU A 189 -34.55 -5.47 1.64
CA LEU A 189 -34.17 -5.98 2.96
C LEU A 189 -33.35 -4.92 3.69
N PHE A 190 -32.40 -4.33 2.97
CA PHE A 190 -31.27 -3.63 3.56
C PHE A 190 -30.75 -2.54 2.62
N SER A 191 -30.74 -1.28 3.05
CA SER A 191 -30.50 -0.13 2.17
C SER A 191 -29.43 0.82 2.72
N PRO A 192 -28.69 1.54 1.84
CA PRO A 192 -27.71 2.54 2.27
C PRO A 192 -28.38 3.73 3.00
N PRO A 193 -27.63 4.54 3.76
CA PRO A 193 -26.18 4.44 3.96
C PRO A 193 -25.80 3.30 4.92
N PHE A 194 -24.66 2.65 4.65
CA PHE A 194 -24.15 1.55 5.46
C PHE A 194 -23.02 2.01 6.37
N ARG A 195 -22.92 1.41 7.56
CA ARG A 195 -21.70 1.36 8.35
C ARG A 195 -21.22 -0.07 8.37
N THR A 196 -20.00 -0.30 7.90
CA THR A 196 -19.40 -1.63 7.77
C THR A 196 -18.25 -1.78 8.75
N LEU A 197 -18.20 -2.92 9.42
CA LEU A 197 -17.13 -3.31 10.30
C LEU A 197 -16.52 -4.62 9.81
N LEU A 198 -15.20 -4.69 9.79
CA LEU A 198 -14.40 -5.91 9.65
C LEU A 198 -13.64 -6.05 10.98
N ASP A 199 -13.90 -7.11 11.73
CA ASP A 199 -13.28 -7.36 13.04
C ASP A 199 -13.40 -6.15 14.00
N ASP A 200 -14.61 -5.60 14.10
CA ASP A 200 -14.95 -4.39 14.88
C ASP A 200 -14.27 -3.08 14.42
N VAL A 201 -13.47 -3.11 13.35
CA VAL A 201 -12.85 -1.94 12.72
C VAL A 201 -13.74 -1.43 11.59
N THR A 202 -13.99 -0.12 11.55
CA THR A 202 -14.82 0.47 10.48
C THR A 202 -14.07 0.44 9.15
N VAL A 203 -14.68 -0.16 8.12
CA VAL A 203 -14.15 -0.27 6.75
C VAL A 203 -15.13 0.34 5.75
N PHE A 204 -14.67 0.63 4.53
CA PHE A 204 -15.50 1.21 3.45
C PHE A 204 -15.38 0.34 2.19
N PRO A 205 -16.13 -0.77 2.10
CA PRO A 205 -16.09 -1.66 0.94
C PRO A 205 -16.61 -0.96 -0.31
N SER A 206 -16.21 -1.41 -1.49
CA SER A 206 -16.78 -0.90 -2.75
C SER A 206 -18.24 -1.37 -2.87
N GLU A 207 -19.11 -0.47 -3.34
CA GLU A 207 -20.54 -0.72 -3.50
C GLU A 207 -20.90 -0.73 -4.99
N GLU A 208 -21.46 -1.85 -5.48
CA GLU A 208 -22.06 -1.94 -6.80
C GLU A 208 -23.59 -2.10 -6.67
N LYS A 209 -24.34 -1.28 -7.39
CA LYS A 209 -25.80 -1.38 -7.44
C LYS A 209 -26.27 -1.92 -8.78
N THR A 210 -26.79 -3.14 -8.76
CA THR A 210 -27.34 -3.81 -9.95
C THR A 210 -28.86 -3.94 -9.80
N GLY A 211 -29.60 -2.96 -10.32
CA GLY A 211 -31.07 -2.95 -10.26
C GLY A 211 -31.61 -2.82 -8.81
N LYS A 212 -32.23 -3.89 -8.29
CA LYS A 212 -32.77 -3.94 -6.92
C LYS A 212 -31.82 -4.62 -5.92
N THR A 213 -30.63 -4.98 -6.36
CA THR A 213 -29.61 -5.67 -5.58
C THR A 213 -28.44 -4.72 -5.32
N THR A 214 -27.90 -4.77 -4.11
CA THR A 214 -26.65 -4.13 -3.73
C THR A 214 -25.62 -5.22 -3.50
N VAL A 215 -24.41 -5.01 -4.01
CA VAL A 215 -23.24 -5.85 -3.79
C VAL A 215 -22.21 -5.03 -3.03
N LEU A 216 -21.69 -5.57 -1.92
CA LEU A 216 -20.58 -5.00 -1.17
C LEU A 216 -19.37 -5.91 -1.32
N HIS A 217 -18.23 -5.35 -1.71
CA HIS A 217 -16.99 -6.09 -1.91
C HIS A 217 -16.04 -5.91 -0.72
N PHE A 218 -15.68 -7.01 -0.06
CA PHE A 218 -14.75 -7.03 1.06
C PHE A 218 -13.45 -7.71 0.67
N GLU A 219 -12.33 -7.16 1.12
CA GLU A 219 -11.00 -7.76 1.05
C GLU A 219 -10.41 -7.83 2.47
N TYR A 220 -9.68 -8.89 2.77
CA TYR A 220 -9.09 -9.14 4.08
C TYR A 220 -7.91 -10.12 3.98
N SER A 221 -7.14 -10.25 5.06
CA SER A 221 -5.97 -11.14 5.12
C SER A 221 -6.35 -12.59 5.46
N ASN A 222 -5.36 -13.45 5.67
CA ASN A 222 -5.54 -14.78 6.25
C ASN A 222 -6.18 -14.71 7.65
N GLY A 223 -7.07 -15.66 7.95
CA GLY A 223 -7.62 -15.88 9.29
C GLY A 223 -9.15 -15.88 9.38
N LEU A 224 -9.63 -15.94 10.62
CA LEU A 224 -11.06 -15.88 10.93
C LEU A 224 -11.50 -14.42 11.05
N HIS A 225 -12.46 -14.03 10.22
CA HIS A 225 -12.94 -12.65 10.12
C HIS A 225 -14.45 -12.56 10.40
N THR A 226 -14.85 -11.43 10.97
CA THR A 226 -16.24 -11.05 11.18
C THR A 226 -16.57 -9.80 10.38
N VAL A 227 -17.48 -9.91 9.42
CA VAL A 227 -18.01 -8.77 8.66
C VAL A 227 -19.38 -8.42 9.21
N ARG A 228 -19.55 -7.15 9.62
CA ARG A 228 -20.82 -6.61 10.09
C ARG A 228 -21.23 -5.39 9.28
N VAL A 229 -22.36 -5.48 8.59
CA VAL A 229 -22.94 -4.37 7.83
C VAL A 229 -24.16 -3.86 8.57
N VAL A 230 -24.22 -2.56 8.87
CA VAL A 230 -25.33 -1.91 9.59
C VAL A 230 -25.96 -0.86 8.68
N SER A 231 -27.27 -0.89 8.47
CA SER A 231 -27.97 0.14 7.71
C SER A 231 -28.38 1.28 8.64
N GLN A 232 -27.96 2.49 8.27
CA GLN A 232 -28.26 3.71 9.00
C GLN A 232 -29.49 4.44 8.43
N ALA A 233 -30.26 3.80 7.55
CA ALA A 233 -31.50 4.37 7.06
C ALA A 233 -32.45 4.62 8.24
N ALA A 234 -32.90 5.87 8.38
CA ALA A 234 -33.71 6.31 9.51
C ALA A 234 -34.97 5.46 9.67
N THR A 235 -35.05 4.68 10.74
CA THR A 235 -36.29 4.08 11.21
C THR A 235 -37.20 5.21 11.67
N THR A 236 -38.21 5.55 10.88
CA THR A 236 -39.36 6.33 11.34
C THR A 236 -40.12 5.48 12.36
N THR A 237 -39.78 5.63 13.63
CA THR A 237 -40.68 5.28 14.74
C THR A 237 -40.48 6.30 15.85
N THR A 238 -41.42 7.23 15.87
CA THR A 238 -41.98 7.99 17.00
C THR A 238 -41.05 8.36 18.15
N GLU A 239 -40.81 9.66 18.26
CA GLU A 239 -40.35 10.35 19.47
C GLU A 239 -41.03 9.81 20.74
N GLY A 240 -40.20 9.34 21.66
CA GLY A 240 -40.57 8.93 23.01
C GLY A 240 -39.43 9.29 23.94
N ASN A 241 -39.39 10.56 24.33
CA ASN A 241 -38.52 11.18 25.32
C ASN A 241 -38.31 10.32 26.59
N LEU A 242 -37.06 10.01 26.96
CA LEU A 242 -36.64 9.71 28.34
C LEU A 242 -35.13 9.99 28.47
N GLU A 243 -34.80 11.21 28.89
CA GLU A 243 -33.52 11.51 29.52
C GLU A 243 -33.45 10.90 30.93
N SER A 244 -32.24 10.46 31.27
CA SER A 244 -31.65 10.23 32.60
C SER A 244 -32.27 9.17 33.53
N GLU A 245 -31.44 8.21 33.95
CA GLU A 245 -30.98 8.06 35.34
C GLU A 245 -30.16 6.78 35.48
N PHE A 246 -28.85 6.89 35.71
CA PHE A 246 -28.16 6.04 36.67
C PHE A 246 -26.84 6.71 37.07
N GLU A 247 -26.92 7.52 38.12
CA GLU A 247 -25.76 7.97 38.88
C GLU A 247 -25.80 7.25 40.23
N VAL A 248 -24.80 6.41 40.54
CA VAL A 248 -24.45 6.09 41.94
C VAL A 248 -22.92 5.95 42.09
N LYS A 249 -22.37 7.04 42.61
CA LYS A 249 -21.38 7.19 43.69
C LYS A 249 -20.01 6.49 43.62
N THR A 250 -19.04 7.38 43.50
CA THR A 250 -17.66 7.34 43.99
C THR A 250 -17.55 6.99 45.50
N VAL A 251 -16.61 6.12 45.85
CA VAL A 251 -15.87 6.10 47.13
C VAL A 251 -14.38 5.89 46.82
N LYS A 252 -13.52 6.59 47.57
CA LYS A 252 -12.06 6.76 47.42
C LYS A 252 -11.22 5.73 48.24
N GLU A 253 -9.92 5.71 47.90
CA GLU A 253 -8.70 5.21 48.62
C GLU A 253 -8.36 3.72 48.47
N GLU A 254 -7.36 3.36 47.65
CA GLU A 254 -5.89 3.19 47.91
C GLU A 254 -5.60 1.75 48.42
N SER A 255 -4.67 0.92 47.92
CA SER A 255 -3.29 1.09 47.44
C SER A 255 -2.82 -0.18 46.66
N GLU A 256 -1.95 0.00 45.65
CA GLU A 256 -0.87 -0.87 45.11
C GLU A 256 -0.99 -2.43 45.14
N THR A 257 -0.67 -3.23 44.11
CA THR A 257 0.34 -3.21 43.04
C THR A 257 -0.09 -4.23 41.97
N THR A 258 -0.03 -3.96 40.66
CA THR A 258 0.02 -5.05 39.65
C THR A 258 0.81 -4.63 38.40
N THR A 259 1.76 -5.51 38.09
CA THR A 259 2.76 -5.59 37.02
C THR A 259 2.26 -5.20 35.63
N THR A 260 2.97 -4.25 35.02
CA THR A 260 2.92 -3.87 33.60
C THR A 260 3.24 -5.05 32.70
N THR A 261 2.30 -5.45 31.83
CA THR A 261 2.54 -6.37 30.71
C THR A 261 2.80 -5.55 29.47
N THR A 262 4.02 -5.64 28.95
CA THR A 262 4.45 -5.15 27.64
C THR A 262 3.81 -6.01 26.56
N THR A 263 2.80 -5.46 25.86
CA THR A 263 2.27 -6.06 24.63
C THR A 263 3.09 -5.52 23.45
N THR A 264 4.02 -6.34 22.98
CA THR A 264 4.71 -6.17 21.71
C THR A 264 3.74 -6.56 20.59
N THR A 265 3.07 -5.56 20.02
CA THR A 265 2.33 -5.70 18.76
C THR A 265 3.33 -5.86 17.64
N THR A 266 3.44 -7.08 17.09
CA THR A 266 4.20 -7.35 15.87
C THR A 266 3.22 -7.19 14.72
N THR A 267 3.22 -6.01 14.11
CA THR A 267 2.50 -5.70 12.88
C THR A 267 3.25 -6.31 11.70
N THR A 268 2.70 -7.38 11.13
CA THR A 268 3.02 -7.77 9.75
C THR A 268 2.30 -6.80 8.83
N ASP A 269 2.98 -5.70 8.51
CA ASP A 269 2.58 -4.75 7.48
C ASP A 269 2.56 -5.46 6.12
N GLU A 270 1.40 -5.50 5.47
CA GLU A 270 1.38 -5.43 4.02
C GLU A 270 2.15 -4.17 3.63
N LYS A 271 3.15 -4.32 2.75
CA LYS A 271 4.07 -3.24 2.34
C LYS A 271 3.35 -2.15 1.57
N GLY A 272 2.60 -1.32 2.29
CA GLY A 272 2.21 0.01 1.86
C GLY A 272 3.48 0.80 1.61
N GLY A 273 3.65 1.26 0.38
CA GLY A 273 4.72 2.17 0.04
C GLY A 273 4.73 3.38 0.98
N GLY A 274 5.72 3.44 1.86
CA GLY A 274 5.92 4.52 2.82
C GLY A 274 6.70 5.69 2.23
N CYS A 275 6.53 6.89 2.78
CA CYS A 275 7.35 8.04 2.41
C CYS A 275 8.76 7.93 3.04
N LEU A 276 9.61 7.03 2.54
CA LEU A 276 10.92 6.66 3.12
C LEU A 276 11.86 7.85 3.34
N ILE A 277 12.04 8.69 2.31
CA ILE A 277 12.90 9.88 2.37
C ILE A 277 12.36 10.90 3.39
N ALA A 278 11.05 11.17 3.35
CA ALA A 278 10.45 12.11 4.29
C ALA A 278 10.53 11.57 5.74
N THR A 279 10.33 10.27 5.91
CA THR A 279 10.44 9.60 7.22
C THR A 279 11.86 9.70 7.77
N ALA A 280 12.88 9.48 6.93
CA ALA A 280 14.28 9.64 7.35
C ALA A 280 14.62 11.10 7.67
N ALA A 281 14.16 12.05 6.84
CA ALA A 281 14.38 13.49 7.00
C ALA A 281 13.71 14.06 8.27
N PHE A 282 12.47 13.67 8.55
CA PHE A 282 11.67 14.19 9.66
C PHE A 282 11.69 13.29 10.90
N GLY A 283 12.28 12.10 10.80
CA GLY A 283 12.62 11.22 11.92
C GLY A 283 11.50 10.32 12.42
N SER A 284 10.29 10.38 11.84
CA SER A 284 9.17 9.52 12.21
C SER A 284 8.15 9.46 11.08
N GLU A 285 7.52 8.30 10.89
CA GLU A 285 6.35 8.19 10.02
C GLU A 285 5.16 8.99 10.57
N MET A 286 5.12 9.21 11.88
CA MET A 286 4.12 10.02 12.57
C MET A 286 4.49 11.50 12.61
N ALA A 287 5.58 11.91 11.94
CA ALA A 287 5.93 13.32 11.86
C ALA A 287 4.83 14.09 11.10
N PRO A 288 4.44 15.30 11.53
CA PRO A 288 3.37 16.07 10.89
C PRO A 288 3.57 16.27 9.39
N GLN A 289 4.81 16.42 8.95
CA GLN A 289 5.16 16.60 7.53
C GLN A 289 4.93 15.32 6.71
N VAL A 290 5.18 14.15 7.30
CA VAL A 290 4.99 12.85 6.65
C VAL A 290 3.51 12.51 6.61
N GLN A 291 2.79 12.76 7.71
CA GLN A 291 1.34 12.61 7.76
C GLN A 291 0.63 13.54 6.77
N PHE A 292 1.08 14.79 6.66
CA PHE A 292 0.57 15.71 5.63
C PHE A 292 0.70 15.16 4.20
N LEU A 293 1.84 14.54 3.87
CA LEU A 293 2.02 13.90 2.55
C LEU A 293 1.07 12.71 2.34
N ARG A 294 0.84 11.91 3.39
CA ARG A 294 -0.10 10.77 3.35
C ARG A 294 -1.53 11.27 3.16
N GLU A 295 -1.95 12.25 3.95
CA GLU A 295 -3.28 12.86 3.84
C GLU A 295 -3.51 13.49 2.47
N LEU A 296 -2.53 14.23 1.93
CA LEU A 296 -2.64 14.81 0.60
C LEU A 296 -2.75 13.73 -0.49
N ARG A 297 -1.93 12.68 -0.40
CA ARG A 297 -1.99 11.54 -1.32
C ARG A 297 -3.36 10.89 -1.26
N ASP A 298 -3.80 10.51 -0.07
CA ASP A 298 -4.97 9.65 0.14
C ASP A 298 -6.28 10.41 -0.09
N ASN A 299 -6.36 11.66 0.38
CA ASN A 299 -7.60 12.45 0.37
C ASN A 299 -7.72 13.42 -0.82
N THR A 300 -6.64 13.67 -1.56
CA THR A 300 -6.67 14.60 -2.71
C THR A 300 -6.22 13.93 -3.99
N VAL A 301 -5.03 13.34 -4.01
CA VAL A 301 -4.44 12.81 -5.26
C VAL A 301 -5.14 11.53 -5.72
N LEU A 302 -5.30 10.55 -4.83
CA LEU A 302 -5.91 9.24 -5.14
C LEU A 302 -7.44 9.31 -5.29
N GLN A 303 -8.07 10.44 -4.97
CA GLN A 303 -9.51 10.65 -5.22
C GLN A 303 -9.82 10.96 -6.70
N THR A 304 -8.81 11.01 -7.56
CA THR A 304 -8.95 11.31 -9.00
C THR A 304 -8.28 10.24 -9.87
N GLU A 305 -8.80 9.98 -11.07
CA GLU A 305 -8.18 9.00 -11.99
C GLU A 305 -6.78 9.46 -12.42
N SER A 306 -6.64 10.75 -12.76
CA SER A 306 -5.37 11.35 -13.17
C SER A 306 -4.30 11.30 -12.08
N GLY A 307 -4.67 11.56 -10.82
CA GLY A 307 -3.76 11.46 -9.68
C GLY A 307 -3.37 10.01 -9.37
N THR A 308 -4.29 9.06 -9.52
CA THR A 308 -4.02 7.62 -9.35
C THR A 308 -3.01 7.12 -10.38
N SER A 309 -3.19 7.47 -11.66
CA SER A 309 -2.25 7.12 -12.74
C SER A 309 -0.87 7.77 -12.53
N PHE A 310 -0.83 9.04 -12.10
CA PHE A 310 0.42 9.71 -11.73
C PHE A 310 1.13 8.99 -10.58
N MET A 311 0.41 8.64 -9.52
CA MET A 311 0.98 7.97 -8.34
C MET A 311 1.51 6.57 -8.67
N ALA A 312 0.91 5.84 -9.61
CA ALA A 312 1.43 4.56 -10.07
C ALA A 312 2.84 4.69 -10.68
N GLY A 313 3.02 5.63 -11.62
CA GLY A 313 4.33 5.90 -12.23
C GLY A 313 5.33 6.53 -11.24
N PHE A 314 4.86 7.47 -10.42
CA PHE A 314 5.67 8.09 -9.38
C PHE A 314 6.20 7.07 -8.38
N ASN A 315 5.36 6.14 -7.90
CA ASN A 315 5.75 5.12 -6.92
C ASN A 315 6.85 4.21 -7.49
N GLN A 316 6.69 3.74 -8.73
CA GLN A 316 7.71 2.91 -9.38
C GLN A 316 9.07 3.61 -9.42
N PHE A 317 9.10 4.89 -9.81
CA PHE A 317 10.32 5.67 -9.82
C PHE A 317 10.85 5.94 -8.40
N TYR A 318 9.99 6.41 -7.50
CA TYR A 318 10.34 6.78 -6.12
C TYR A 318 10.92 5.61 -5.34
N TYR A 319 10.30 4.43 -5.38
CA TYR A 319 10.79 3.25 -4.65
C TYR A 319 12.05 2.63 -5.25
N SER A 320 12.40 2.95 -6.51
CA SER A 320 13.65 2.49 -7.12
C SER A 320 14.91 3.09 -6.46
N PHE A 321 14.81 4.27 -5.83
CA PHE A 321 15.97 4.96 -5.23
C PHE A 321 15.77 5.41 -3.78
N SER A 322 14.53 5.58 -3.32
CA SER A 322 14.24 6.13 -1.99
C SER A 322 14.79 5.32 -0.80
N PRO A 323 14.91 3.98 -0.83
CA PRO A 323 15.55 3.24 0.26
C PRO A 323 17.00 3.68 0.49
N TYR A 324 17.78 3.80 -0.59
CA TYR A 324 19.19 4.21 -0.52
C TYR A 324 19.38 5.62 0.04
N ILE A 325 18.52 6.55 -0.37
CA ILE A 325 18.57 7.91 0.16
C ILE A 325 18.20 7.92 1.64
N ALA A 326 17.15 7.19 2.03
CA ALA A 326 16.71 7.11 3.42
C ALA A 326 17.76 6.46 4.34
N ASP A 327 18.45 5.42 3.87
CA ASP A 327 19.55 4.78 4.60
C ASP A 327 20.72 5.76 4.76
N TYR A 328 21.09 6.48 3.69
CA TYR A 328 22.15 7.47 3.74
C TYR A 328 21.82 8.69 4.65
N GLU A 329 20.55 9.09 4.73
CA GLU A 329 20.08 10.08 5.70
C GLU A 329 20.23 9.60 7.15
N ARG A 330 20.02 8.30 7.42
CA ARG A 330 20.20 7.72 8.76
C ARG A 330 21.68 7.67 9.15
N GLU A 331 22.57 7.42 8.21
CA GLU A 331 24.02 7.36 8.43
C GLU A 331 24.67 8.74 8.53
N ASN A 332 24.13 9.75 7.84
CA ASN A 332 24.75 11.06 7.72
C ASN A 332 23.79 12.20 8.16
N PRO A 333 23.90 12.70 9.40
CA PRO A 333 23.06 13.78 9.91
C PRO A 333 23.13 15.08 9.12
N ALA A 334 24.29 15.40 8.51
CA ALA A 334 24.43 16.60 7.68
C ALA A 334 23.70 16.44 6.33
N PHE A 335 23.72 15.23 5.77
CA PHE A 335 22.94 14.91 4.57
C PHE A 335 21.45 14.96 4.84
N LYS A 336 20.99 14.38 5.95
CA LYS A 336 19.60 14.48 6.41
C LYS A 336 19.10 15.93 6.47
N GLU A 337 19.86 16.84 7.08
CA GLU A 337 19.46 18.25 7.16
C GLU A 337 19.46 18.94 5.78
N ALA A 338 20.35 18.52 4.86
CA ALA A 338 20.31 18.99 3.48
C ALA A 338 19.06 18.48 2.73
N VAL A 339 18.72 17.21 2.87
CA VAL A 339 17.49 16.62 2.30
C VAL A 339 16.26 17.32 2.86
N LYS A 340 16.19 17.49 4.18
CA LYS A 340 15.11 18.20 4.87
C LYS A 340 14.96 19.64 4.37
N LEU A 341 16.05 20.39 4.23
CA LEU A 341 16.04 21.75 3.66
C LEU A 341 15.55 21.75 2.21
N THR A 342 15.85 20.71 1.46
CA THR A 342 15.44 20.56 0.05
C THR A 342 13.99 20.13 -0.09
N VAL A 343 13.46 19.30 0.81
CA VAL A 343 12.07 18.79 0.74
C VAL A 343 11.07 19.80 1.33
N THR A 344 11.51 20.67 2.25
CA THR A 344 10.62 21.64 2.93
C THR A 344 9.91 22.60 1.95
N PRO A 345 10.58 23.20 0.94
CA PRO A 345 9.89 24.06 -0.02
C PRO A 345 8.90 23.29 -0.91
N LEU A 346 9.19 22.02 -1.23
CA LEU A 346 8.26 21.13 -1.91
C LEU A 346 7.01 20.88 -1.06
N LEU A 347 7.17 20.53 0.22
CA LEU A 347 6.06 20.39 1.16
C LEU A 347 5.20 21.65 1.21
N ALA A 348 5.82 22.82 1.32
CA ALA A 348 5.11 24.09 1.33
C ALA A 348 4.31 24.32 0.03
N SER A 349 4.87 24.01 -1.14
CA SER A 349 4.13 24.14 -2.40
C SER A 349 2.95 23.17 -2.52
N LEU A 350 3.06 21.97 -1.93
CA LEU A 350 2.00 20.96 -1.92
C LEU A 350 0.85 21.34 -0.98
N THR A 351 1.09 22.14 0.06
CA THR A 351 -0.01 22.68 0.90
C THR A 351 -1.00 23.50 0.10
N LEU A 352 -0.59 24.08 -1.04
CA LEU A 352 -1.49 24.83 -1.92
C LEU A 352 -2.61 23.96 -2.48
N LEU A 353 -2.37 22.66 -2.69
CA LEU A 353 -3.39 21.72 -3.18
C LEU A 353 -4.47 21.41 -2.13
N ASN A 354 -4.18 21.60 -0.84
CA ASN A 354 -5.14 21.41 0.25
C ASN A 354 -6.01 22.68 0.48
N TYR A 355 -5.52 23.85 0.05
CA TYR A 355 -6.26 25.11 0.18
C TYR A 355 -7.21 25.42 -0.98
N VAL A 356 -7.25 24.54 -1.98
CA VAL A 356 -8.06 24.72 -3.18
C VAL A 356 -9.05 23.56 -3.22
N ASP A 357 -10.34 23.87 -3.30
CA ASP A 357 -11.38 22.87 -3.50
C ASP A 357 -11.23 22.28 -4.91
N ILE A 358 -10.70 21.05 -5.00
CA ILE A 358 -10.52 20.32 -6.25
C ILE A 358 -11.77 19.45 -6.44
N ASP A 359 -12.74 19.99 -7.18
CA ASP A 359 -14.03 19.33 -7.41
C ASP A 359 -14.07 18.59 -8.76
N SER A 360 -13.00 18.67 -9.57
CA SER A 360 -12.92 18.07 -10.91
C SER A 360 -11.53 17.58 -11.31
N GLU A 361 -11.49 16.62 -12.25
CA GLU A 361 -10.22 16.09 -12.78
C GLU A 361 -9.36 17.14 -13.50
N SER A 362 -10.00 18.06 -14.21
CA SER A 362 -9.32 19.14 -14.92
C SER A 362 -8.61 20.10 -13.96
N GLU A 363 -9.21 20.34 -12.79
CA GLU A 363 -8.61 21.16 -11.74
C GLU A 363 -7.43 20.43 -11.10
N MET A 364 -7.57 19.13 -10.78
CA MET A 364 -6.46 18.33 -10.24
C MET A 364 -5.25 18.34 -11.17
N LEU A 365 -5.45 18.13 -12.48
CA LEU A 365 -4.38 18.21 -13.47
C LEU A 365 -3.79 19.62 -13.57
N GLY A 366 -4.62 20.65 -13.60
CA GLY A 366 -4.18 22.04 -13.70
C GLY A 366 -3.34 22.48 -12.50
N TYR A 367 -3.83 22.22 -11.28
CA TYR A 367 -3.11 22.54 -10.06
C TYR A 367 -1.87 21.65 -9.86
N GLY A 368 -1.96 20.36 -10.19
CA GLY A 368 -0.82 19.44 -10.15
C GLY A 368 0.33 19.90 -11.06
N ILE A 369 0.04 20.23 -12.33
CA ILE A 369 1.02 20.80 -13.26
C ILE A 369 1.55 22.14 -12.73
N GLY A 370 0.69 22.98 -12.18
CA GLY A 370 1.07 24.25 -11.57
C GLY A 370 2.09 24.10 -10.44
N VAL A 371 1.87 23.14 -9.53
CA VAL A 371 2.79 22.85 -8.42
C VAL A 371 4.11 22.29 -8.93
N ILE A 372 4.10 21.41 -9.94
CA ILE A 372 5.34 20.90 -10.56
C ILE A 372 6.15 22.06 -11.15
N LEU A 373 5.52 22.94 -11.93
CA LEU A 373 6.19 24.11 -12.52
C LEU A 373 6.70 25.08 -11.46
N LEU A 374 5.94 25.30 -10.38
CA LEU A 374 6.36 26.12 -9.25
C LEU A 374 7.63 25.56 -8.59
N ASN A 375 7.69 24.24 -8.36
CA ASN A 375 8.88 23.59 -7.81
C ASN A 375 10.07 23.72 -8.75
N ILE A 376 9.90 23.47 -10.05
CA ILE A 376 10.99 23.66 -11.03
C ILE A 376 11.50 25.11 -10.99
N GLY A 377 10.60 26.09 -10.95
CA GLY A 377 10.98 27.50 -10.80
C GLY A 377 11.79 27.76 -9.52
N MET A 378 11.35 27.18 -8.41
CA MET A 378 12.00 27.36 -7.11
C MET A 378 13.38 26.71 -7.02
N TYR A 379 13.58 25.50 -7.55
CA TYR A 379 14.86 24.79 -7.47
C TYR A 379 15.87 25.23 -8.52
N PHE A 380 15.44 25.73 -9.68
CA PHE A 380 16.36 26.07 -10.77
C PHE A 380 16.43 27.58 -11.04
N VAL A 381 15.30 28.27 -11.12
CA VAL A 381 15.26 29.68 -11.52
C VAL A 381 15.67 30.60 -10.37
N ALA A 382 15.14 30.41 -9.16
CA ALA A 382 15.47 31.27 -8.03
C ALA A 382 16.97 31.22 -7.66
N PRO A 383 17.63 30.05 -7.55
CA PRO A 383 19.08 29.98 -7.36
C PRO A 383 19.87 30.63 -8.51
N ALA A 384 19.46 30.41 -9.77
CA ALA A 384 20.13 31.02 -10.92
C ALA A 384 20.08 32.56 -10.87
N VAL A 385 18.93 33.14 -10.53
CA VAL A 385 18.76 34.60 -10.38
C VAL A 385 19.62 35.14 -9.24
N VAL A 386 19.66 34.45 -8.10
CA VAL A 386 20.53 34.84 -6.96
C VAL A 386 21.99 34.82 -7.37
N ILE A 387 22.44 33.76 -8.06
CA ILE A 387 23.82 33.65 -8.56
C ILE A 387 24.16 34.78 -9.53
N MET A 388 23.27 35.10 -10.47
CA MET A 388 23.45 36.20 -11.42
C MET A 388 23.50 37.56 -10.71
N ALA A 389 22.64 37.79 -9.72
CA ALA A 389 22.60 39.03 -8.95
C ALA A 389 23.85 39.23 -8.09
N VAL A 390 24.37 38.16 -7.48
CA VAL A 390 25.63 38.19 -6.71
C VAL A 390 26.83 38.40 -7.62
N ARG A 391 26.89 37.72 -8.78
CA ARG A 391 27.94 37.93 -9.81
C ARG A 391 27.97 39.35 -10.38
N LYS A 392 26.87 40.09 -10.31
CA LYS A 392 26.80 41.49 -10.76
C LYS A 392 27.23 42.49 -9.69
N ARG A 393 27.32 42.06 -8.42
CA ARG A 393 27.72 42.89 -7.26
C ARG A 393 29.17 42.67 -6.82
N ILE A 394 29.79 41.58 -7.26
CA ILE A 394 31.24 41.32 -7.19
C ILE A 394 31.83 41.75 -8.54
#